data_AF-A0A367RWX2-F1
#
_entry.id   AF-A0A367RWX2-F1
#
_cell.length_a   1.000
_cell.length_b   1.000
_cell.length_c   1.000
_cell.angle_alpha   90.00
_cell.angle_beta   90.00
_cell.angle_gamma   90.00
#
_symmetry.space_group_name_H-M   'P 1'
#
loop_
_entity.id
_entity.type
_entity.pdbx_description
1 polymer ?
#
loop_
_entity_poly.entity_id
_entity_poly.type
_entity_poly.pdbx_seq_one_letter_code
_entity_poly.pdbx_strand_id
1 'polypeptide(L)'
;MSGALNPNWEETVATGELQTVFDNIKVIGEYDSRSLTAKLDQISGFDTELSKGLDQSKSADDLLRFFGLIKQQPWMQTTHQFGYIALRQPGSIESQEIQYPGAIAADVSLKNNRINIRLDRLRVHKYPGNGTHNIMVNFAARNQVADSQETVTFSQTYRVGEKQTAGVAGYPIFIGLNVGSQGVAFEGSTVNVNNEADQAILAALESPPFQSGLSLLTTAQPAIAPFTEITLGVVKALAKRTENVPVQKFYLGLDFEDAPMGIRLAEGNYIAAQVPSETAIEWHKWVYRPDIGTIVHKADSLETLPYNYLVFRISRYEA
;
A
#
# COMPACT_ATOMS: atom_id res chain seq x y z
N MET A 1 -4.31 -31.28 -32.92
CA MET A 1 -3.32 -31.49 -31.85
C MET A 1 -2.11 -30.63 -32.14
N SER A 2 -1.97 -29.53 -31.41
CA SER A 2 -0.75 -28.71 -31.29
C SER A 2 -1.11 -27.60 -30.30
N GLY A 3 -1.07 -27.93 -29.01
CA GLY A 3 -1.22 -26.96 -27.94
C GLY A 3 0.01 -26.07 -27.93
N ALA A 4 -0.19 -24.77 -28.18
CA ALA A 4 0.83 -23.77 -27.93
C ALA A 4 1.02 -23.68 -26.41
N LEU A 5 2.24 -23.95 -25.97
CA LEU A 5 2.66 -23.87 -24.59
C LEU A 5 2.54 -22.43 -24.12
N ASN A 6 1.87 -22.25 -22.98
CA ASN A 6 1.74 -20.99 -22.26
C ASN A 6 3.15 -20.50 -21.87
N PRO A 7 3.53 -19.23 -22.09
CA PRO A 7 4.89 -18.77 -21.81
C PRO A 7 5.18 -18.89 -20.32
N ASN A 8 6.32 -19.50 -20.03
CA ASN A 8 6.86 -19.69 -18.70
C ASN A 8 7.16 -18.32 -18.07
N TRP A 9 6.86 -18.17 -16.78
CA TRP A 9 7.13 -16.97 -15.97
C TRP A 9 8.57 -16.42 -16.11
N GLU A 10 9.53 -17.28 -16.46
CA GLU A 10 10.94 -16.93 -16.71
C GLU A 10 11.14 -16.03 -17.94
N GLU A 11 10.35 -16.20 -19.02
CA GLU A 11 10.52 -15.38 -20.23
C GLU A 11 10.02 -13.94 -20.03
N THR A 12 8.96 -13.73 -19.25
CA THR A 12 8.44 -12.40 -18.92
C THR A 12 9.38 -11.63 -17.98
N VAL A 13 10.17 -12.33 -17.17
CA VAL A 13 11.23 -11.74 -16.34
C VAL A 13 12.48 -11.44 -17.17
N ALA A 14 12.79 -12.27 -18.17
CA ALA A 14 13.96 -12.11 -19.03
C ALA A 14 13.85 -10.98 -20.07
N THR A 15 12.64 -10.55 -20.46
CA THR A 15 12.43 -9.47 -21.44
C THR A 15 12.36 -8.06 -20.82
N GLY A 16 12.45 -7.92 -19.50
CA GLY A 16 12.44 -6.60 -18.85
C GLY A 16 11.08 -5.88 -18.85
N GLU A 17 9.98 -6.59 -19.12
CA GLU A 17 8.61 -6.02 -19.19
C GLU A 17 7.69 -6.49 -18.04
N LEU A 18 8.22 -6.66 -16.82
CA LEU A 18 7.38 -6.48 -15.62
C LEU A 18 7.28 -4.97 -15.33
N GLN A 19 6.55 -4.25 -16.19
CA GLN A 19 6.22 -2.86 -15.90
C GLN A 19 5.30 -2.85 -14.68
N THR A 20 5.80 -2.35 -13.54
CA THR A 20 4.96 -2.20 -12.36
C THR A 20 3.96 -1.09 -12.65
N VAL A 21 2.74 -1.27 -12.16
CA VAL A 21 1.63 -0.35 -12.38
C VAL A 21 1.98 1.06 -11.90
N PHE A 22 2.78 1.15 -10.85
CA PHE A 22 3.21 2.40 -10.22
C PHE A 22 4.67 2.81 -10.49
N ASP A 23 5.37 2.20 -11.46
CA ASP A 23 6.78 2.52 -11.77
C ASP A 23 7.01 4.02 -12.04
N ASN A 24 6.04 4.65 -12.70
CA ASN A 24 6.08 6.07 -13.04
C ASN A 24 5.71 7.01 -11.88
N ILE A 25 5.44 6.47 -10.69
CA ILE A 25 5.17 7.25 -9.49
C ILE A 25 6.44 7.29 -8.65
N LYS A 26 7.07 8.47 -8.65
CA LYS A 26 8.23 8.75 -7.80
C LYS A 26 7.76 9.14 -6.40
N VAL A 27 8.07 8.32 -5.39
CA VAL A 27 7.74 8.67 -3.99
C VAL A 27 8.74 9.67 -3.43
N ILE A 28 8.32 10.46 -2.44
CA ILE A 28 9.14 11.56 -1.90
C ILE A 28 10.52 11.10 -1.43
N GLY A 29 10.63 9.88 -0.88
CA GLY A 29 11.89 9.25 -0.49
C GLY A 29 12.88 8.99 -1.63
N GLU A 30 12.43 9.01 -2.89
CA GLU A 30 13.26 8.76 -4.08
C GLU A 30 13.79 10.05 -4.72
N TYR A 31 13.38 11.23 -4.23
CA TYR A 31 13.86 12.50 -4.77
C TYR A 31 15.32 12.74 -4.37
N ASP A 32 16.11 13.25 -5.31
CA ASP A 32 17.44 13.79 -4.99
C ASP A 32 17.29 15.06 -4.14
N SER A 33 18.37 15.48 -3.48
CA SER A 33 18.35 16.61 -2.56
C SER A 33 17.77 17.91 -3.15
N ARG A 34 18.05 18.23 -4.41
CA ARG A 34 17.57 19.48 -5.03
C ARG A 34 16.08 19.39 -5.33
N SER A 35 15.66 18.29 -5.95
CA SER A 35 14.26 18.06 -6.29
C SER A 35 13.39 17.88 -5.04
N LEU A 36 13.96 17.32 -3.96
CA LEU A 36 13.29 17.15 -2.67
C LEU A 36 12.98 18.50 -2.02
N THR A 37 13.95 19.41 -1.93
CA THR A 37 13.72 20.75 -1.38
C THR A 37 12.61 21.48 -2.14
N ALA A 38 12.70 21.52 -3.47
CA ALA A 38 11.67 22.15 -4.31
C ALA A 38 10.28 21.52 -4.13
N LYS A 39 10.22 20.21 -3.87
CA LYS A 39 8.96 19.50 -3.59
C LYS A 39 8.43 19.83 -2.21
N LEU A 40 9.28 19.90 -1.19
CA LEU A 40 8.89 20.23 0.19
C LEU A 40 8.37 21.65 0.33
N ASP A 41 8.96 22.61 -0.40
CA ASP A 41 8.53 24.01 -0.41
C ASP A 41 7.09 24.17 -0.97
N GLN A 42 6.61 23.20 -1.75
CA GLN A 42 5.26 23.18 -2.31
C GLN A 42 4.22 22.57 -1.36
N ILE A 43 4.65 22.03 -0.21
CA ILE A 43 3.75 21.37 0.74
C ILE A 43 3.29 22.38 1.79
N SER A 44 2.00 22.74 1.71
CA SER A 44 1.33 23.55 2.73
C SER A 44 1.55 22.98 4.14
N GLY A 45 1.96 23.86 5.06
CA GLY A 45 2.16 23.48 6.46
C GLY A 45 3.40 22.60 6.71
N PHE A 46 4.29 22.39 5.73
CA PHE A 46 5.61 21.86 6.02
C PHE A 46 6.38 22.84 6.90
N ASP A 47 7.08 22.33 7.92
CA ASP A 47 7.66 23.14 8.98
C ASP A 47 8.63 24.18 8.41
N THR A 48 8.16 25.43 8.38
CA THR A 48 8.93 26.53 7.82
C THR A 48 10.20 26.79 8.61
N GLU A 49 10.38 26.31 9.84
CA GLU A 49 11.65 26.49 10.56
C GLU A 49 12.77 25.60 10.00
N LEU A 50 12.43 24.36 9.59
CA LEU A 50 13.34 23.47 8.87
C LEU A 50 13.69 24.04 7.48
N SER A 51 12.75 24.67 6.78
CA SER A 51 13.02 25.31 5.46
C SER A 51 13.60 26.74 5.54
N LYS A 52 13.30 27.53 6.57
CA LYS A 52 13.93 28.85 6.81
C LYS A 52 15.43 28.75 7.08
N GLY A 53 15.87 27.63 7.67
CA GLY A 53 17.29 27.30 7.81
C GLY A 53 18.00 27.12 6.47
N LEU A 54 17.29 26.70 5.41
CA LEU A 54 17.85 26.57 4.05
C LEU A 54 17.96 27.92 3.34
N ASP A 55 16.92 28.77 3.42
CA ASP A 55 16.90 30.08 2.76
C ASP A 55 17.90 31.07 3.37
N GLN A 56 18.29 30.87 4.64
CA GLN A 56 19.28 31.69 5.35
C GLN A 56 20.67 31.04 5.45
N SER A 57 20.80 29.76 5.07
CA SER A 57 22.07 29.01 5.13
C SER A 57 22.96 29.32 3.93
N LYS A 58 24.20 29.73 4.21
CA LYS A 58 25.30 29.77 3.23
C LYS A 58 26.30 28.62 3.42
N SER A 59 26.07 27.72 4.38
CA SER A 59 27.05 26.70 4.77
C SER A 59 26.60 25.30 4.34
N ALA A 60 27.53 24.49 3.83
CA ALA A 60 27.29 23.10 3.47
C ALA A 60 26.89 22.24 4.69
N ASP A 61 27.34 22.62 5.89
CA ASP A 61 27.08 21.88 7.12
C ASP A 61 25.63 21.99 7.59
N ASP A 62 25.01 23.17 7.42
CA ASP A 62 23.59 23.36 7.78
C ASP A 62 22.67 22.59 6.83
N LEU A 63 23.02 22.52 5.54
CA LEU A 63 22.33 21.68 4.56
C LEU A 63 22.41 20.20 4.92
N LEU A 64 23.60 19.73 5.31
CA LEU A 64 23.80 18.33 5.73
C LEU A 64 22.97 17.97 6.97
N ARG A 65 22.89 18.87 7.95
CA ARG A 65 22.06 18.69 9.15
C ARG A 65 20.58 18.61 8.81
N PHE A 66 20.09 19.54 7.99
CA PHE A 66 18.72 19.53 7.49
C PHE A 66 18.37 18.21 6.80
N PHE A 67 19.19 17.77 5.84
CA PHE A 67 18.95 16.51 5.13
C PHE A 67 19.05 15.31 6.07
N GLY A 68 19.90 15.36 7.09
CA GLY A 68 19.95 14.35 8.16
C GLY A 68 18.63 14.23 8.91
N LEU A 69 18.03 15.35 9.32
CA LEU A 69 16.75 15.38 10.04
C LEU A 69 15.57 14.92 9.15
N ILE A 70 15.59 15.28 7.86
CA ILE A 70 14.57 14.85 6.91
C ILE A 70 14.68 13.37 6.60
N LYS A 71 15.89 12.84 6.39
CA LYS A 71 16.10 11.41 6.12
C LYS A 71 15.64 10.49 7.24
N GLN A 72 15.48 11.00 8.46
CA GLN A 72 14.93 10.24 9.59
C GLN A 72 13.40 10.22 9.63
N GLN A 73 12.71 11.00 8.80
CA GLN A 73 11.25 11.03 8.81
C GLN A 73 10.67 9.71 8.24
N PRO A 74 9.58 9.18 8.82
CA PRO A 74 8.97 7.93 8.36
C PRO A 74 8.56 7.95 6.89
N TRP A 75 8.05 9.09 6.41
CA TRP A 75 7.59 9.27 5.03
C TRP A 75 8.72 9.39 3.99
N MET A 76 9.98 9.50 4.42
CA MET A 76 11.14 9.47 3.52
C MET A 76 11.62 8.06 3.21
N GLN A 77 11.15 7.05 3.93
CA GLN A 77 11.66 5.70 3.76
C GLN A 77 11.02 5.03 2.55
N THR A 78 11.80 4.31 1.75
CA THR A 78 11.30 3.55 0.60
C THR A 78 11.22 2.05 0.88
N THR A 79 11.88 1.59 1.95
CA THR A 79 11.88 0.19 2.37
C THR A 79 10.57 -0.16 3.07
N HIS A 80 10.10 -1.38 2.85
CA HIS A 80 8.91 -1.92 3.50
C HIS A 80 9.24 -3.23 4.20
N GLN A 81 8.66 -3.41 5.39
CA GLN A 81 8.63 -4.70 6.07
C GLN A 81 7.19 -5.20 6.11
N PHE A 82 7.04 -6.52 5.93
CA PHE A 82 5.73 -7.17 5.90
C PHE A 82 5.50 -7.99 7.16
N GLY A 83 4.29 -7.88 7.71
CA GLY A 83 3.82 -8.65 8.85
C GLY A 83 2.53 -9.39 8.50
N TYR A 84 2.22 -10.45 9.26
CA TYR A 84 1.03 -11.27 9.08
C TYR A 84 0.35 -11.58 10.40
N ILE A 85 -0.97 -11.49 10.38
CA ILE A 85 -1.86 -11.87 11.48
C ILE A 85 -2.83 -12.91 10.93
N ALA A 86 -2.87 -14.08 11.56
CA ALA A 86 -3.79 -15.16 11.18
C ALA A 86 -5.26 -14.76 11.37
N LEU A 87 -6.17 -15.39 10.62
CA LEU A 87 -7.60 -15.24 10.86
C LEU A 87 -7.93 -15.62 12.30
N ARG A 88 -8.72 -14.77 12.95
CA ARG A 88 -9.15 -14.96 14.34
C ARG A 88 -10.36 -15.89 14.38
N GLN A 89 -10.45 -16.71 15.44
CA GLN A 89 -11.71 -17.32 15.81
C GLN A 89 -12.75 -16.24 16.21
N PRO A 90 -13.99 -16.30 15.69
CA PRO A 90 -15.04 -15.39 16.09
C PRO A 90 -15.22 -15.34 17.61
N GLY A 91 -15.33 -14.14 18.18
CA GLY A 91 -15.57 -13.94 19.61
C GLY A 91 -14.33 -13.93 20.52
N SER A 92 -13.15 -14.33 20.05
CA SER A 92 -11.94 -14.26 20.88
C SER A 92 -11.47 -12.81 21.09
N ILE A 93 -11.15 -12.42 22.33
CA ILE A 93 -10.53 -11.12 22.64
C ILE A 93 -9.02 -11.25 22.91
N GLU A 94 -8.46 -12.44 22.72
CA GLU A 94 -7.04 -12.70 22.96
C GLU A 94 -6.17 -11.94 21.96
N SER A 95 -5.03 -11.47 22.44
CA SER A 95 -4.05 -10.81 21.57
C SER A 95 -3.52 -11.81 20.54
N GLN A 96 -3.43 -11.38 19.28
CA GLN A 96 -2.90 -12.19 18.19
C GLN A 96 -1.45 -11.81 17.91
N GLU A 97 -0.61 -12.82 17.72
CA GLU A 97 0.78 -12.61 17.33
C GLU A 97 0.89 -12.09 15.90
N ILE A 98 1.91 -11.27 15.68
CA ILE A 98 2.31 -10.82 14.34
C ILE A 98 3.56 -11.59 13.95
N GLN A 99 3.53 -12.21 12.78
CA GLN A 99 4.62 -13.02 12.25
C GLN A 99 5.18 -12.40 10.98
N TYR A 100 6.43 -12.71 10.67
CA TYR A 100 6.95 -12.48 9.33
C TYR A 100 6.24 -13.43 8.35
N PRO A 101 5.64 -12.97 7.24
CA PRO A 101 4.85 -13.82 6.37
C PRO A 101 5.66 -14.82 5.52
N GLY A 102 6.99 -14.76 5.53
CA GLY A 102 7.82 -15.86 5.01
C GLY A 102 7.98 -17.03 5.99
N ALA A 103 7.61 -16.85 7.27
CA ALA A 103 7.72 -17.86 8.32
C ALA A 103 6.42 -18.64 8.58
N ILE A 104 5.34 -18.32 7.85
CA ILE A 104 4.05 -19.02 7.96
C ILE A 104 3.96 -20.14 6.92
N ALA A 105 2.97 -21.02 7.04
CA ALA A 105 2.62 -21.97 5.99
C ALA A 105 1.73 -21.31 4.93
N ALA A 106 1.97 -21.62 3.66
CA ALA A 106 1.07 -21.21 2.58
C ALA A 106 -0.24 -22.02 2.60
N ASP A 107 -1.36 -21.36 2.30
CA ASP A 107 -2.65 -22.03 2.10
C ASP A 107 -2.79 -22.47 0.64
N VAL A 108 -2.27 -23.66 0.34
CA VAL A 108 -2.32 -24.25 -1.00
C VAL A 108 -3.74 -24.43 -1.55
N SER A 109 -4.78 -24.37 -0.71
CA SER A 109 -6.17 -24.45 -1.16
C SER A 109 -6.63 -23.19 -1.89
N LEU A 110 -5.87 -22.09 -1.84
CA LEU A 110 -6.14 -20.87 -2.60
C LEU A 110 -5.66 -20.95 -4.05
N LYS A 111 -4.88 -21.98 -4.44
CA LYS A 111 -4.44 -22.19 -5.82
C LYS A 111 -5.63 -22.29 -6.78
N ASN A 112 -5.58 -21.53 -7.87
CA ASN A 112 -6.63 -21.51 -8.90
C ASN A 112 -8.03 -21.21 -8.37
N ASN A 113 -8.12 -20.56 -7.20
CA ASN A 113 -9.36 -20.19 -6.55
C ASN A 113 -9.50 -18.66 -6.50
N ARG A 114 -10.66 -18.20 -5.99
CA ARG A 114 -10.97 -16.79 -5.85
C ARG A 114 -10.81 -16.31 -4.42
N ILE A 115 -10.28 -15.10 -4.26
CA ILE A 115 -10.09 -14.44 -2.97
C ILE A 115 -10.76 -13.07 -2.94
N ASN A 116 -11.11 -12.64 -1.74
CA ASN A 116 -11.52 -11.29 -1.42
C ASN A 116 -10.35 -10.54 -0.79
N ILE A 117 -10.17 -9.29 -1.18
CA ILE A 117 -9.20 -8.35 -0.63
C ILE A 117 -9.97 -7.19 0.01
N ARG A 118 -9.66 -6.89 1.27
CA ARG A 118 -10.27 -5.77 2.01
C ARG A 118 -9.21 -4.91 2.67
N LEU A 119 -9.41 -3.58 2.70
CA LEU A 119 -8.63 -2.67 3.52
C LEU A 119 -9.18 -2.70 4.95
N ASP A 120 -8.39 -3.22 5.88
CA ASP A 120 -8.74 -3.28 7.30
C ASP A 120 -8.09 -2.15 8.11
N ARG A 121 -7.04 -1.51 7.59
CA ARG A 121 -6.39 -0.38 8.27
C ARG A 121 -5.58 0.50 7.34
N LEU A 122 -5.59 1.80 7.63
CA LEU A 122 -4.60 2.77 7.17
C LEU A 122 -4.13 3.58 8.38
N ARG A 123 -2.85 3.47 8.75
CA ARG A 123 -2.24 4.23 9.83
C ARG A 123 -1.24 5.23 9.29
N VAL A 124 -1.37 6.46 9.77
CA VAL A 124 -0.43 7.55 9.51
C VAL A 124 0.29 7.82 10.81
N HIS A 125 1.56 7.41 10.89
CA HIS A 125 2.41 7.87 11.98
C HIS A 125 2.82 9.32 11.73
N LYS A 126 3.35 9.59 10.52
CA LYS A 126 3.69 10.94 10.06
C LYS A 126 3.74 10.98 8.54
N TYR A 127 3.05 11.95 7.93
CA TYR A 127 3.13 12.28 6.51
C TYR A 127 3.72 13.70 6.34
N PRO A 128 4.19 14.09 5.13
CA PRO A 128 4.66 15.45 4.89
C PRO A 128 3.56 16.50 5.14
N GLY A 129 3.90 17.62 5.75
CA GLY A 129 2.95 18.63 6.21
C GLY A 129 2.55 18.42 7.68
N ASN A 130 1.52 19.13 8.14
CA ASN A 130 1.04 19.07 9.53
C ASN A 130 -0.47 18.84 9.58
N GLY A 131 -0.95 18.24 10.68
CA GLY A 131 -2.38 18.16 10.99
C GLY A 131 -3.10 16.97 10.35
N THR A 132 -4.11 17.25 9.53
CA THR A 132 -4.94 16.21 8.90
C THR A 132 -4.60 16.07 7.43
N HIS A 133 -4.38 14.84 6.99
CA HIS A 133 -4.03 14.50 5.63
C HIS A 133 -5.22 13.89 4.89
N ASN A 134 -5.33 14.18 3.59
CA ASN A 134 -6.20 13.44 2.67
C ASN A 134 -5.32 12.47 1.90
N ILE A 135 -5.48 11.18 2.16
CA ILE A 135 -4.59 10.14 1.66
C ILE A 135 -5.33 9.30 0.65
N MET A 136 -4.94 9.41 -0.61
CA MET A 136 -5.37 8.48 -1.64
C MET A 136 -4.57 7.19 -1.50
N VAL A 137 -5.24 6.09 -1.18
CA VAL A 137 -4.68 4.74 -1.19
C VAL A 137 -4.99 4.12 -2.53
N ASN A 138 -3.96 3.60 -3.20
CA ASN A 138 -4.11 2.84 -4.43
C ASN A 138 -3.64 1.41 -4.21
N PHE A 139 -4.37 0.48 -4.82
CA PHE A 139 -4.04 -0.94 -4.82
C PHE A 139 -4.16 -1.46 -6.24
N ALA A 140 -3.23 -2.29 -6.68
CA ALA A 140 -3.32 -3.00 -7.95
C ALA A 140 -3.01 -4.48 -7.74
N ALA A 141 -3.63 -5.33 -8.55
CA ALA A 141 -3.40 -6.76 -8.56
C ALA A 141 -3.49 -7.30 -9.99
N ARG A 142 -2.94 -8.50 -10.21
CA ARG A 142 -3.15 -9.26 -11.44
C ARG A 142 -4.24 -10.30 -11.21
N ASN A 143 -5.39 -10.11 -11.86
CA ASN A 143 -6.47 -11.07 -11.92
C ASN A 143 -6.13 -12.16 -12.96
N GLN A 144 -5.92 -13.40 -12.51
CA GLN A 144 -5.44 -14.49 -13.37
C GLN A 144 -6.61 -15.36 -13.84
N VAL A 145 -7.18 -15.05 -14.99
CA VAL A 145 -8.36 -15.74 -15.55
C VAL A 145 -7.91 -16.68 -16.64
N ALA A 146 -8.02 -18.00 -16.44
CA ALA A 146 -7.71 -19.06 -17.43
C ALA A 146 -6.50 -18.79 -18.35
N ASP A 147 -6.72 -18.13 -19.50
CA ASP A 147 -5.73 -17.88 -20.54
C ASP A 147 -5.22 -16.42 -20.59
N SER A 148 -5.62 -15.56 -19.66
CA SER A 148 -5.21 -14.15 -19.58
C SER A 148 -4.88 -13.70 -18.15
N GLN A 149 -4.04 -12.69 -18.07
CA GLN A 149 -3.82 -11.92 -16.84
C GLN A 149 -4.25 -10.49 -17.09
N GLU A 150 -5.12 -9.97 -16.22
CA GLU A 150 -5.61 -8.60 -16.31
C GLU A 150 -5.20 -7.83 -15.06
N THR A 151 -4.60 -6.65 -15.25
CA THR A 151 -4.39 -5.74 -14.12
C THR A 151 -5.73 -5.17 -13.70
N VAL A 152 -5.99 -5.20 -12.39
CA VAL A 152 -7.12 -4.52 -11.75
C VAL A 152 -6.60 -3.51 -10.74
N THR A 153 -7.27 -2.36 -10.64
CA THR A 153 -6.86 -1.27 -9.75
C THR A 153 -8.00 -0.76 -8.90
N PHE A 154 -7.65 -0.31 -7.71
CA PHE A 154 -8.51 0.30 -6.71
C PHE A 154 -7.87 1.61 -6.25
N SER A 155 -8.70 2.64 -6.03
CA SER A 155 -8.28 3.92 -5.45
C SER A 155 -9.39 4.47 -4.56
N GLN A 156 -9.02 4.94 -3.36
CA GLN A 156 -9.95 5.58 -2.41
C GLN A 156 -9.20 6.58 -1.53
N THR A 157 -9.86 7.70 -1.21
CA THR A 157 -9.29 8.73 -0.32
C THR A 157 -9.76 8.52 1.12
N TYR A 158 -8.85 8.77 2.07
CA TYR A 158 -9.11 8.73 3.50
C TYR A 158 -8.60 9.99 4.18
N ARG A 159 -9.37 10.55 5.10
CA ARG A 159 -8.95 11.68 5.93
C ARG A 159 -8.38 11.16 7.25
N VAL A 160 -7.12 11.48 7.56
CA VAL A 160 -6.40 10.91 8.71
C VAL A 160 -5.49 11.95 9.38
N GLY A 161 -5.57 12.08 10.70
CA GLY A 161 -4.63 12.89 11.48
C GLY A 161 -3.28 12.21 11.70
N GLU A 162 -2.25 12.98 12.03
CA GLU A 162 -0.97 12.43 12.47
C GLU A 162 -1.11 11.51 13.68
N LYS A 163 -0.35 10.41 13.68
CA LYS A 163 -0.37 9.33 14.70
C LYS A 163 -1.73 8.63 14.86
N GLN A 164 -2.67 8.85 13.94
CA GLN A 164 -4.00 8.25 13.96
C GLN A 164 -4.16 7.16 12.90
N THR A 165 -5.33 6.54 12.91
CA THR A 165 -5.78 5.55 11.94
C THR A 165 -7.00 6.10 11.21
N ALA A 166 -7.12 5.85 9.90
CA ALA A 166 -8.34 6.15 9.16
C ALA A 166 -9.54 5.38 9.75
N GLY A 167 -10.74 5.96 9.65
CA GLY A 167 -12.01 5.29 10.02
C GLY A 167 -12.42 4.21 9.03
N VAL A 168 -11.55 3.24 8.75
CA VAL A 168 -11.75 2.15 7.80
C VAL A 168 -11.57 0.80 8.49
N ALA A 169 -12.49 -0.12 8.24
CA ALA A 169 -12.41 -1.50 8.69
C ALA A 169 -13.19 -2.40 7.72
N GLY A 170 -12.53 -3.32 7.03
CA GLY A 170 -13.18 -4.25 6.12
C GLY A 170 -13.66 -3.65 4.79
N TYR A 171 -13.10 -2.53 4.33
CA TYR A 171 -13.55 -1.90 3.08
C TYR A 171 -13.15 -2.78 1.87
N PRO A 172 -14.07 -3.13 0.96
CA PRO A 172 -13.76 -4.00 -0.17
C PRO A 172 -12.80 -3.32 -1.16
N ILE A 173 -11.65 -3.94 -1.40
CA ILE A 173 -10.71 -3.54 -2.46
C ILE A 173 -11.05 -4.34 -3.73
N PHE A 174 -10.98 -5.68 -3.64
CA PHE A 174 -11.33 -6.59 -4.72
C PHE A 174 -12.20 -7.73 -4.19
N ILE A 175 -13.27 -8.07 -4.90
CA ILE A 175 -14.15 -9.18 -4.55
C ILE A 175 -14.04 -10.24 -5.66
N GLY A 176 -13.70 -11.46 -5.29
CA GLY A 176 -13.58 -12.58 -6.23
C GLY A 176 -12.37 -12.51 -7.18
N LEU A 177 -11.24 -11.95 -6.74
CA LEU A 177 -9.98 -11.90 -7.51
C LEU A 177 -9.47 -13.33 -7.77
N ASN A 178 -9.17 -13.68 -9.01
CA ASN A 178 -8.65 -15.01 -9.37
C ASN A 178 -7.15 -15.11 -9.06
N VAL A 179 -6.78 -16.13 -8.31
CA VAL A 179 -5.40 -16.48 -7.94
C VAL A 179 -4.86 -17.55 -8.88
N GLY A 180 -3.63 -17.39 -9.35
CA GLY A 180 -2.99 -18.39 -10.21
C GLY A 180 -2.45 -19.60 -9.45
N SER A 181 -1.83 -20.52 -10.20
CA SER A 181 -1.19 -21.70 -9.63
C SER A 181 0.07 -21.39 -8.82
N GLN A 182 0.73 -20.26 -9.14
CA GLN A 182 1.97 -19.80 -8.51
C GLN A 182 1.76 -18.77 -7.39
N GLY A 183 0.54 -18.24 -7.25
CA GLY A 183 0.22 -17.21 -6.26
C GLY A 183 -0.40 -15.95 -6.87
N VAL A 184 -0.20 -14.81 -6.21
CA VAL A 184 -0.73 -13.50 -6.59
C VAL A 184 0.27 -12.40 -6.24
N ALA A 185 0.23 -11.30 -6.98
CA ALA A 185 1.03 -10.12 -6.69
C ALA A 185 0.14 -8.90 -6.46
N PHE A 186 0.56 -8.07 -5.52
CA PHE A 186 -0.07 -6.80 -5.18
C PHE A 186 0.92 -5.66 -5.31
N GLU A 187 0.44 -4.53 -5.80
CA GLU A 187 1.13 -3.26 -5.71
C GLU A 187 0.28 -2.31 -4.89
N GLY A 188 0.90 -1.63 -3.92
CA GLY A 188 0.24 -0.59 -3.14
C GLY A 188 0.96 0.73 -3.31
N SER A 189 0.22 1.83 -3.33
CA SER A 189 0.80 3.16 -3.16
C SER A 189 -0.10 4.09 -2.35
N THR A 190 0.48 5.11 -1.73
CA THR A 190 -0.31 6.21 -1.17
C THR A 190 0.20 7.56 -1.63
N VAL A 191 -0.75 8.49 -1.76
CA VAL A 191 -0.49 9.88 -2.12
C VAL A 191 -1.16 10.76 -1.08
N ASN A 192 -0.38 11.62 -0.43
CA ASN A 192 -0.90 12.73 0.36
C ASN A 192 -1.39 13.83 -0.59
N VAL A 193 -2.69 14.03 -0.64
CA VAL A 193 -3.37 14.96 -1.54
C VAL A 193 -3.56 16.29 -0.83
N ASN A 194 -2.72 17.27 -1.18
CA ASN A 194 -2.65 18.55 -0.48
C ASN A 194 -3.45 19.67 -1.19
N ASN A 195 -3.98 19.40 -2.39
CA ASN A 195 -4.66 20.39 -3.23
C ASN A 195 -6.20 20.26 -3.15
N GLU A 196 -6.92 21.35 -2.89
CA GLU A 196 -8.40 21.37 -2.78
C GLU A 196 -9.12 21.06 -4.12
N ALA A 197 -8.57 21.49 -5.26
CA ALA A 197 -9.13 21.17 -6.57
C ALA A 197 -8.96 19.68 -6.92
N ASP A 198 -7.84 19.09 -6.51
CA ASP A 198 -7.62 17.65 -6.65
C ASP A 198 -8.53 16.84 -5.70
N GLN A 199 -8.86 17.39 -4.51
CA GLN A 199 -9.90 16.82 -3.64
C GLN A 199 -11.28 16.82 -4.32
N ALA A 200 -11.60 17.83 -5.12
CA ALA A 200 -12.86 17.85 -5.88
C ALA A 200 -12.90 16.81 -7.01
N ILE A 201 -11.76 16.57 -7.69
CA ILE A 201 -11.63 15.48 -8.67
C ILE A 201 -11.81 14.12 -7.98
N LEU A 202 -11.21 13.94 -6.80
CA LEU A 202 -11.39 12.74 -5.98
C LEU A 202 -12.85 12.56 -5.55
N ALA A 203 -13.51 13.61 -5.09
CA ALA A 203 -14.92 13.57 -4.72
C ALA A 203 -15.83 13.17 -5.89
N ALA A 204 -15.48 13.56 -7.12
CA ALA A 204 -16.21 13.17 -8.32
C ALA A 204 -16.03 11.66 -8.65
N LEU A 205 -14.84 11.10 -8.44
CA LEU A 205 -14.58 9.65 -8.60
C LEU A 205 -15.22 8.83 -7.47
N GLU A 206 -15.37 9.41 -6.30
CA GLU A 206 -16.05 8.76 -5.17
C GLU A 206 -17.58 8.93 -5.25
N SER A 207 -18.09 9.56 -6.29
CA SER A 207 -19.52 9.84 -6.41
C SER A 207 -20.33 8.54 -6.59
N PRO A 208 -21.52 8.44 -5.96
CA PRO A 208 -22.39 7.27 -6.10
C PRO A 208 -22.69 6.88 -7.56
N PRO A 209 -22.86 7.81 -8.52
CA PRO A 209 -23.02 7.45 -9.93
C PRO A 209 -21.79 6.74 -10.53
N PHE A 210 -20.58 7.17 -10.20
CA PHE A 210 -19.35 6.53 -10.66
C PHE A 210 -19.17 5.15 -10.03
N GLN A 211 -19.40 5.03 -8.72
CA GLN A 211 -19.36 3.75 -7.99
C GLN A 211 -20.46 2.77 -8.45
N SER A 212 -21.66 3.27 -8.78
CA SER A 212 -22.76 2.48 -9.33
C SER A 212 -22.46 2.01 -10.75
N GLY A 213 -21.87 2.87 -11.58
CA GLY A 213 -21.38 2.50 -12.91
C GLY A 213 -20.33 1.38 -12.87
N LEU A 214 -19.44 1.41 -11.88
CA LEU A 214 -18.46 0.35 -11.62
C LEU A 214 -19.15 -0.97 -11.20
N SER A 215 -20.14 -0.90 -10.30
CA SER A 215 -20.85 -2.06 -9.77
C SER A 215 -21.70 -2.80 -10.82
N LEU A 216 -22.27 -2.08 -11.79
CA LEU A 216 -23.11 -2.65 -12.86
C LEU A 216 -22.32 -3.46 -13.90
N LEU A 217 -21.01 -3.26 -14.02
CA LEU A 217 -20.14 -3.95 -14.98
C LEU A 217 -19.38 -5.12 -14.35
N THR A 218 -19.11 -5.09 -13.04
CA THR A 218 -18.43 -6.19 -12.33
C THR A 218 -19.24 -7.50 -12.27
N THR A 219 -20.55 -7.42 -12.47
CA THR A 219 -21.45 -8.60 -12.62
C THR A 219 -21.32 -9.28 -13.99
N ALA A 220 -20.61 -8.67 -14.95
CA ALA A 220 -20.35 -9.22 -16.27
C ALA A 220 -18.84 -9.16 -16.57
N GLN A 221 -18.06 -10.16 -16.13
CA GLN A 221 -16.72 -10.36 -16.70
C GLN A 221 -16.86 -10.74 -18.18
N PRO A 222 -16.15 -10.08 -19.13
CA PRO A 222 -14.80 -9.52 -19.04
C PRO A 222 -14.64 -8.08 -19.61
N ALA A 223 -14.98 -7.03 -18.86
CA ALA A 223 -14.90 -5.63 -19.35
C ALA A 223 -14.35 -4.62 -18.32
N ILE A 224 -13.31 -4.98 -17.55
CA ILE A 224 -12.72 -4.15 -16.47
C ILE A 224 -11.48 -3.34 -16.91
N ALA A 225 -10.91 -3.63 -18.09
CA ALA A 225 -9.69 -2.96 -18.56
C ALA A 225 -9.84 -1.44 -18.77
N PRO A 226 -10.90 -0.91 -19.41
CA PRO A 226 -11.04 0.54 -19.61
C PRO A 226 -11.13 1.34 -18.31
N PHE A 227 -11.70 0.75 -17.25
CA PHE A 227 -11.80 1.42 -15.95
C PHE A 227 -10.46 1.42 -15.21
N THR A 228 -9.71 0.33 -15.31
CA THR A 228 -8.34 0.25 -14.78
C THR A 228 -7.46 1.34 -15.39
N GLU A 229 -7.55 1.55 -16.71
CA GLU A 229 -6.82 2.63 -17.39
C GLU A 229 -7.25 4.03 -16.91
N ILE A 230 -8.55 4.26 -16.68
CA ILE A 230 -9.07 5.54 -16.14
C ILE A 230 -8.55 5.77 -14.72
N THR A 231 -8.70 4.79 -13.83
CA THR A 231 -8.21 4.88 -12.45
C THR A 231 -6.71 5.16 -12.44
N LEU A 232 -5.93 4.45 -13.26
CA LEU A 232 -4.49 4.71 -13.38
C LEU A 232 -4.17 6.08 -13.95
N GLY A 233 -4.94 6.56 -14.93
CA GLY A 233 -4.81 7.89 -15.49
C GLY A 233 -4.98 8.97 -14.42
N VAL A 234 -6.01 8.84 -13.59
CA VAL A 234 -6.24 9.75 -12.45
C VAL A 234 -5.10 9.66 -11.45
N VAL A 235 -4.73 8.46 -11.01
CA VAL A 235 -3.67 8.27 -10.02
C VAL A 235 -2.36 8.88 -10.51
N LYS A 236 -1.99 8.63 -11.77
CA LYS A 236 -0.80 9.21 -12.40
C LYS A 236 -0.90 10.74 -12.52
N ALA A 237 -2.07 11.28 -12.85
CA ALA A 237 -2.27 12.73 -12.93
C ALA A 237 -2.12 13.38 -11.54
N LEU A 238 -2.77 12.82 -10.52
CA LEU A 238 -2.68 13.31 -9.14
C LEU A 238 -1.27 13.19 -8.57
N ALA A 239 -0.59 12.06 -8.80
CA ALA A 239 0.78 11.86 -8.34
C ALA A 239 1.79 12.84 -8.98
N LYS A 240 1.50 13.33 -10.19
CA LYS A 240 2.33 14.31 -10.90
C LYS A 240 2.05 15.77 -10.52
N ARG A 241 0.96 16.06 -9.81
CA ARG A 241 0.64 17.41 -9.35
C ARG A 241 1.68 17.87 -8.32
N THR A 242 2.02 19.15 -8.39
CA THR A 242 3.08 19.78 -7.58
C THR A 242 2.80 19.70 -6.09
N GLU A 243 1.55 19.86 -5.67
CA GLU A 243 1.17 19.88 -4.25
C GLU A 243 0.94 18.48 -3.66
N ASN A 244 0.66 17.47 -4.49
CA ASN A 244 0.42 16.10 -4.03
C ASN A 244 1.74 15.36 -3.84
N VAL A 245 1.82 14.53 -2.81
CA VAL A 245 3.06 13.88 -2.40
C VAL A 245 2.86 12.37 -2.33
N PRO A 246 3.37 11.59 -3.30
CA PRO A 246 3.42 10.15 -3.17
C PRO A 246 4.37 9.77 -2.02
N VAL A 247 3.88 9.02 -1.04
CA VAL A 247 4.60 8.76 0.22
C VAL A 247 5.19 7.36 0.26
N GLN A 248 4.37 6.33 0.01
CA GLN A 248 4.81 4.93 0.00
C GLN A 248 4.39 4.27 -1.30
N LYS A 249 5.22 3.35 -1.77
CA LYS A 249 4.89 2.37 -2.79
C LYS A 249 5.58 1.06 -2.45
N PHE A 250 4.89 -0.06 -2.67
CA PHE A 250 5.46 -1.39 -2.46
C PHE A 250 4.92 -2.38 -3.49
N TYR A 251 5.72 -3.40 -3.74
CA TYR A 251 5.34 -4.59 -4.46
C TYR A 251 5.39 -5.78 -3.48
N LEU A 252 4.39 -6.64 -3.51
CA LEU A 252 4.29 -7.81 -2.67
C LEU A 252 3.81 -9.00 -3.51
N GLY A 253 4.74 -9.91 -3.81
CA GLY A 253 4.41 -11.23 -4.34
C GLY A 253 4.10 -12.18 -3.19
N LEU A 254 3.01 -12.93 -3.30
CA LEU A 254 2.63 -13.99 -2.38
C LEU A 254 2.56 -15.30 -3.15
N ASP A 255 3.36 -16.29 -2.73
CA ASP A 255 3.49 -17.58 -3.39
C ASP A 255 3.05 -18.75 -2.49
N PHE A 256 3.07 -19.94 -3.07
CA PHE A 256 2.80 -21.21 -2.38
C PHE A 256 4.05 -22.07 -2.22
N GLU A 257 5.23 -21.54 -2.53
CA GLU A 257 6.48 -22.29 -2.46
C GLU A 257 7.01 -22.30 -1.04
N ASP A 258 8.00 -23.14 -0.74
CA ASP A 258 8.71 -23.13 0.55
C ASP A 258 10.07 -22.40 0.44
N ALA A 259 10.24 -21.54 -0.56
CA ALA A 259 11.48 -20.81 -0.81
C ALA A 259 11.83 -19.86 0.36
N PRO A 260 13.06 -19.90 0.90
CA PRO A 260 13.38 -19.27 2.20
C PRO A 260 13.19 -17.74 2.27
N MET A 261 13.19 -17.06 1.14
CA MET A 261 13.04 -15.60 1.04
C MET A 261 11.65 -15.17 0.55
N GLY A 262 10.80 -16.12 0.15
CA GLY A 262 9.45 -15.85 -0.37
C GLY A 262 8.46 -15.48 0.73
N ILE A 263 7.38 -14.81 0.35
CA ILE A 263 6.28 -14.47 1.24
C ILE A 263 5.10 -15.39 0.91
N ARG A 264 4.50 -16.03 1.92
CA ARG A 264 3.45 -17.01 1.68
C ARG A 264 2.08 -16.39 1.51
N LEU A 265 1.32 -16.94 0.58
CA LEU A 265 -0.11 -16.68 0.43
C LEU A 265 -0.93 -17.55 1.40
N ALA A 266 -1.69 -16.92 2.27
CA ALA A 266 -2.62 -17.54 3.21
C ALA A 266 -3.81 -16.60 3.49
N GLU A 267 -4.93 -17.14 3.96
CA GLU A 267 -5.99 -16.29 4.51
C GLU A 267 -5.51 -15.59 5.79
N GLY A 268 -5.85 -14.31 5.96
CA GLY A 268 -5.38 -13.50 7.08
C GLY A 268 -5.14 -12.04 6.71
N ASN A 269 -4.52 -11.32 7.63
CA ASN A 269 -4.24 -9.89 7.52
C ASN A 269 -2.74 -9.68 7.26
N TYR A 270 -2.43 -8.99 6.17
CA TYR A 270 -1.07 -8.60 5.79
C TYR A 270 -0.85 -7.13 6.11
N ILE A 271 0.29 -6.84 6.73
CA ILE A 271 0.72 -5.49 7.10
C ILE A 271 1.84 -5.10 6.15
N ALA A 272 1.73 -3.94 5.52
CA ALA A 272 2.82 -3.31 4.78
C ALA A 272 3.25 -2.05 5.52
N ALA A 273 4.41 -2.09 6.18
CA ALA A 273 4.93 -0.99 6.99
C ALA A 273 6.13 -0.32 6.31
N GLN A 274 6.06 1.00 6.15
CA GLN A 274 7.14 1.85 5.63
C GLN A 274 8.17 2.07 6.73
N VAL A 275 9.39 1.57 6.53
CA VAL A 275 10.43 1.45 7.57
C VAL A 275 11.81 1.87 7.08
N PRO A 276 12.73 2.30 7.97
CA PRO A 276 14.07 2.74 7.56
C PRO A 276 15.01 1.60 7.13
N SER A 277 14.72 0.35 7.50
CA SER A 277 15.53 -0.81 7.12
C SER A 277 14.73 -2.11 7.21
N GLU A 278 15.23 -3.17 6.56
CA GLU A 278 14.64 -4.51 6.55
C GLU A 278 14.64 -5.22 7.91
N THR A 279 15.25 -4.63 8.94
CA THR A 279 15.33 -5.16 10.31
C THR A 279 14.69 -4.22 11.35
N ALA A 280 13.97 -3.18 10.91
CA ALA A 280 13.45 -2.14 11.79
C ALA A 280 12.34 -2.62 12.75
N ILE A 281 11.55 -3.60 12.33
CA ILE A 281 10.47 -4.22 13.11
C ILE A 281 10.85 -5.66 13.43
N GLU A 282 10.87 -5.98 14.72
CA GLU A 282 10.90 -7.34 15.24
C GLU A 282 9.46 -7.78 15.53
N TRP A 283 8.78 -8.40 14.56
CA TRP A 283 7.33 -8.69 14.64
C TRP A 283 6.90 -9.43 15.90
N HIS A 284 7.74 -10.33 16.43
CA HIS A 284 7.46 -11.08 17.65
C HIS A 284 7.29 -10.20 18.91
N LYS A 285 7.75 -8.94 18.89
CA LYS A 285 7.57 -7.95 19.97
C LYS A 285 6.24 -7.19 19.88
N TRP A 286 5.50 -7.36 18.79
CA TRP A 286 4.24 -6.67 18.53
C TRP A 286 3.07 -7.67 18.51
N VAL A 287 1.91 -7.21 18.94
CA VAL A 287 0.66 -7.99 18.91
C VAL A 287 -0.48 -7.14 18.40
N TYR A 288 -1.42 -7.78 17.72
CA TYR A 288 -2.72 -7.18 17.47
C TYR A 288 -3.65 -7.45 18.64
N ARG A 289 -4.18 -6.39 19.25
CA ARG A 289 -5.19 -6.46 20.29
C ARG A 289 -6.59 -6.27 19.69
N PRO A 290 -7.43 -7.31 19.64
CA PRO A 290 -8.74 -7.20 19.00
C PRO A 290 -9.75 -6.41 19.82
N ASP A 291 -9.58 -6.33 21.13
CA ASP A 291 -10.49 -5.63 22.06
C ASP A 291 -10.46 -4.10 21.88
N ILE A 292 -9.28 -3.56 21.54
CA ILE A 292 -9.09 -2.15 21.17
C ILE A 292 -8.80 -1.96 19.67
N GLY A 293 -8.84 -3.06 18.92
CA GLY A 293 -8.47 -3.14 17.52
C GLY A 293 -7.20 -2.35 17.19
N THR A 294 -6.04 -2.65 17.78
CA THR A 294 -4.78 -1.91 17.52
C THR A 294 -3.54 -2.79 17.66
N ILE A 295 -2.50 -2.48 16.87
CA ILE A 295 -1.17 -3.09 17.01
C ILE A 295 -0.40 -2.35 18.11
N VAL A 296 0.00 -3.08 19.14
CA VAL A 296 0.72 -2.55 20.30
C VAL A 296 1.95 -3.40 20.61
N HIS A 297 2.90 -2.83 21.36
CA HIS A 297 4.05 -3.56 21.84
C HIS A 297 3.63 -4.56 22.93
N LYS A 298 4.24 -5.75 22.97
CA LYS A 298 3.92 -6.82 23.95
C LYS A 298 4.21 -6.38 25.39
N ALA A 299 5.28 -5.60 25.59
CA ALA A 299 5.69 -5.16 26.92
C ALA A 299 5.03 -3.85 27.37
N ASP A 300 4.48 -3.07 26.43
CA ASP A 300 3.78 -1.81 26.71
C ASP A 300 2.59 -1.64 25.77
N SER A 301 1.38 -1.82 26.31
CA SER A 301 0.15 -1.70 25.54
C SER A 301 -0.24 -0.28 25.13
N LEU A 302 0.47 0.75 25.64
CA LEU A 302 0.31 2.14 25.19
C LEU A 302 1.22 2.46 24.01
N GLU A 303 2.28 1.69 23.82
CA GLU A 303 3.19 1.84 22.70
C GLU A 303 2.58 1.24 21.43
N THR A 304 2.37 2.08 20.42
CA THR A 304 1.82 1.71 19.12
C THR A 304 2.90 1.68 18.06
N LEU A 305 2.72 0.89 17.00
CA LEU A 305 3.71 0.75 15.93
C LEU A 305 4.05 2.15 15.33
N PRO A 306 5.31 2.61 15.41
CA PRO A 306 5.70 4.00 15.10
C PRO A 306 6.00 4.21 13.61
N TYR A 307 5.22 3.58 12.74
CA TYR A 307 5.43 3.62 11.29
C TYR A 307 4.13 3.94 10.56
N ASN A 308 4.26 4.46 9.34
CA ASN A 308 3.16 4.46 8.40
C ASN A 308 2.94 3.03 7.94
N TYR A 309 1.70 2.55 7.95
CA TYR A 309 1.40 1.23 7.44
C TYR A 309 -0.04 1.11 7.00
N LEU A 310 -0.31 0.13 6.15
CA LEU A 310 -1.65 -0.32 5.86
C LEU A 310 -1.80 -1.80 6.21
N VAL A 311 -3.04 -2.22 6.44
CA VAL A 311 -3.38 -3.62 6.64
C VAL A 311 -4.48 -3.98 5.65
N PHE A 312 -4.22 -4.99 4.83
CA PHE A 312 -5.22 -5.58 3.96
C PHE A 312 -5.45 -7.04 4.35
N ARG A 313 -6.68 -7.52 4.17
CA ARG A 313 -7.07 -8.88 4.49
C ARG A 313 -7.33 -9.66 3.22
N ILE A 314 -6.80 -10.87 3.20
CA ILE A 314 -7.12 -11.92 2.25
C ILE A 314 -8.10 -12.88 2.93
N SER A 315 -9.22 -13.14 2.28
CA SER A 315 -10.14 -14.21 2.67
C SER A 315 -10.60 -14.97 1.43
N ARG A 316 -11.10 -16.19 1.61
CA ARG A 316 -11.77 -16.92 0.52
C ARG A 316 -12.96 -16.12 -0.02
N TYR A 317 -13.24 -16.33 -1.31
CA TYR A 317 -14.51 -15.96 -1.92
C TYR A 317 -15.51 -17.11 -1.75
N GLU A 318 -16.65 -16.83 -1.12
CA GLU A 318 -17.79 -17.74 -1.03
C GLU A 318 -18.86 -17.24 -2.02
N ALA A 319 -19.33 -18.15 -2.88
CA ALA A 319 -20.31 -17.88 -3.93
C ALA A 319 -21.74 -18.09 -3.46
#